data_AF-E6LNC6-F1
#
_entry.id   AF-E6LNC6-F1
#
_cell.length_a   1.000
_cell.length_b   1.000
_cell.length_c   1.000
_cell.angle_alpha   90.00
_cell.angle_beta   90.00
_cell.angle_gamma   90.00
#
_symmetry.space_group_name_H-M   'P 1'
#
loop_
_entity.id
_entity.type
_entity.pdbx_description
1 polymer ?
#
loop_
_entity_poly.entity_id
_entity_poly.type
_entity_poly.pdbx_seq_one_letter_code
_entity_poly.pdbx_strand_id
1 'polypeptide(L)'
;MKENLLIKGLIKMLKGFIILLLIVVLIIIIYLIPAWIPVKYAIKEYNFNEYKNYILVKENIYTGAPWLKLGDDKGFYNKNNIYEVWLEGEKIPIITSPTESDNIYLCEVDEKVGEVIIYNMSYEKFKVINWYPVYPIKRETVILPGWLYPAGFLNKYDFEAGIPW
;
A
#
# COMPACT_ATOMS: atom_id res chain seq x y z
N MET A 1 -42.03 -43.78 -15.88
CA MET A 1 -40.92 -43.60 -16.84
C MET A 1 -40.49 -42.13 -16.99
N LYS A 2 -41.43 -41.18 -17.18
CA LYS A 2 -41.15 -39.74 -17.33
C LYS A 2 -40.44 -39.10 -16.12
N GLU A 3 -40.81 -39.53 -14.91
CA GLU A 3 -40.24 -39.07 -13.64
C GLU A 3 -38.74 -39.42 -13.49
N ASN A 4 -38.34 -40.64 -13.86
CA ASN A 4 -36.93 -41.05 -13.88
C ASN A 4 -36.07 -40.29 -14.89
N LEU A 5 -36.66 -39.79 -15.98
CA LEU A 5 -35.95 -38.95 -16.97
C LEU A 5 -35.73 -37.52 -16.43
N LEU A 6 -36.72 -36.96 -15.74
CA LEU A 6 -36.62 -35.64 -15.10
C LEU A 6 -35.55 -35.63 -13.99
N ILE A 7 -35.55 -36.66 -13.13
CA ILE A 7 -34.56 -36.79 -12.05
C ILE A 7 -33.13 -36.92 -12.62
N LYS A 8 -32.93 -37.72 -13.67
CA LYS A 8 -31.63 -37.84 -14.36
C LYS A 8 -31.17 -36.52 -14.98
N GLY A 9 -32.10 -35.75 -15.57
CA GLY A 9 -31.83 -34.42 -16.11
C GLY A 9 -31.38 -33.42 -15.03
N LEU A 10 -32.10 -33.38 -13.90
CA LEU A 10 -31.77 -32.54 -12.75
C LEU A 10 -30.39 -32.89 -12.15
N ILE A 11 -30.07 -34.17 -11.98
CA ILE A 11 -28.76 -34.60 -11.47
C ILE A 11 -27.63 -34.16 -12.41
N LYS A 12 -27.83 -34.26 -13.73
CA LYS A 12 -26.84 -33.82 -14.73
C LYS A 12 -26.64 -32.30 -14.68
N MET A 13 -27.72 -31.53 -14.54
CA MET A 13 -27.67 -30.08 -14.40
C MET A 13 -26.96 -29.66 -13.11
N LEU A 14 -27.29 -30.32 -11.98
CA LEU A 14 -26.66 -30.07 -10.68
C LEU A 14 -25.15 -30.36 -10.72
N LYS A 15 -24.73 -31.47 -11.34
CA LYS A 15 -23.31 -31.78 -11.54
C LYS A 15 -22.60 -30.70 -12.35
N GLY A 16 -23.22 -30.21 -13.43
CA GLY A 16 -22.67 -29.11 -14.22
C GLY A 16 -22.53 -27.83 -13.40
N PHE A 17 -23.54 -27.49 -12.60
CA PHE A 17 -23.51 -26.33 -11.70
C PHE A 17 -22.42 -26.45 -10.63
N ILE A 18 -22.25 -27.62 -10.01
CA ILE A 18 -21.18 -27.87 -9.03
C ILE A 18 -19.81 -27.69 -9.68
N ILE A 19 -19.59 -28.21 -10.90
CA ILE A 19 -18.34 -28.04 -11.62
C ILE A 19 -18.07 -26.55 -11.89
N LEU A 20 -19.07 -25.80 -12.35
CA LEU A 20 -18.95 -24.36 -12.57
C LEU A 20 -18.59 -23.62 -11.27
N LEU A 21 -19.27 -23.95 -10.16
CA LEU A 21 -19.00 -23.36 -8.86
C LEU A 21 -17.55 -23.64 -8.41
N LEU A 22 -17.06 -24.86 -8.59
CA LEU A 22 -15.68 -25.23 -8.27
C LEU A 22 -14.66 -24.42 -9.08
N ILE A 23 -14.93 -24.19 -10.38
CA ILE A 23 -14.06 -23.36 -11.23
C ILE A 23 -14.03 -21.92 -10.72
N VAL A 24 -15.18 -21.34 -10.39
CA VAL A 24 -15.25 -19.97 -9.84
C VAL A 24 -14.50 -19.86 -8.52
N VAL A 25 -14.68 -20.83 -7.61
CA VAL A 25 -13.95 -20.88 -6.33
C VAL A 25 -12.44 -20.98 -6.56
N LEU A 26 -12.00 -21.81 -7.52
CA LEU A 26 -10.59 -21.94 -7.86
C LEU A 26 -10.00 -20.62 -8.34
N ILE A 27 -10.71 -19.91 -9.22
CA ILE A 27 -10.29 -18.59 -9.71
C ILE A 27 -10.16 -17.61 -8.54
N ILE A 28 -11.16 -17.54 -7.65
CA ILE A 28 -11.13 -16.65 -6.47
C ILE A 28 -9.90 -16.95 -5.59
N ILE A 29 -9.60 -18.22 -5.33
CA ILE A 29 -8.44 -18.62 -4.52
C ILE A 29 -7.13 -18.13 -5.17
N ILE A 30 -6.99 -18.27 -6.49
CA ILE A 30 -5.80 -17.82 -7.22
C ILE A 30 -5.59 -16.30 -7.07
N TYR A 31 -6.67 -15.51 -7.06
CA TYR A 31 -6.59 -14.06 -6.83
C TYR A 31 -6.43 -13.67 -5.36
N LEU A 32 -6.90 -14.49 -4.41
CA LEU A 32 -6.73 -14.19 -3.00
C LEU A 32 -5.33 -14.51 -2.48
N ILE A 33 -4.66 -15.55 -2.98
CA ILE A 33 -3.33 -15.94 -2.50
C ILE A 33 -2.33 -14.75 -2.53
N PRO A 34 -2.16 -14.00 -3.63
CA PRO A 34 -1.23 -12.88 -3.67
C PRO A 34 -1.62 -11.72 -2.74
N ALA A 35 -2.92 -11.51 -2.48
CA ALA A 35 -3.40 -10.45 -1.58
C ALA A 35 -3.02 -10.70 -0.11
N TRP A 36 -2.79 -11.96 0.26
CA TRP A 36 -2.50 -12.38 1.62
C TRP A 36 -1.02 -12.72 1.86
N ILE A 37 -0.16 -12.58 0.84
CA ILE A 37 1.29 -12.72 0.98
C ILE A 37 1.88 -11.33 1.26
N PRO A 38 2.54 -11.13 2.42
CA PRO A 38 3.12 -9.84 2.78
C PRO A 38 4.40 -9.56 2.00
N VAL A 39 4.44 -8.39 1.37
CA VAL A 39 5.63 -7.82 0.75
C VAL A 39 6.30 -6.83 1.70
N LYS A 40 5.52 -5.96 2.37
CA LYS A 40 6.05 -5.01 3.37
C LYS A 40 5.09 -4.84 4.54
N TYR A 41 5.54 -5.11 5.76
CA TYR A 41 4.68 -4.99 6.94
C TYR A 41 4.51 -3.54 7.38
N ALA A 42 3.28 -3.23 7.81
CA ALA A 42 2.99 -1.95 8.43
C ALA A 42 3.50 -1.91 9.87
N ILE A 43 4.04 -0.77 10.24
CA ILE A 43 4.45 -0.49 11.61
C ILE A 43 3.40 0.37 12.30
N LYS A 44 3.26 0.19 13.62
CA LYS A 44 2.38 1.03 14.44
C LYS A 44 3.22 2.10 15.13
N GLU A 45 2.60 3.24 15.44
CA GLU A 45 3.28 4.40 16.01
C GLU A 45 4.06 4.08 17.30
N TYR A 46 3.54 3.20 18.14
CA TYR A 46 4.22 2.81 19.38
C TYR A 46 5.53 2.02 19.15
N ASN A 47 5.77 1.49 17.94
CA ASN A 47 7.01 0.79 17.57
C ASN A 47 8.04 1.72 16.93
N PHE A 48 7.76 3.01 16.73
CA PHE A 48 8.69 3.92 16.05
C PHE A 48 10.02 4.06 16.79
N ASN A 49 9.99 3.95 18.13
CA ASN A 49 11.19 4.03 18.97
C ASN A 49 12.20 2.90 18.76
N GLU A 50 11.82 1.83 18.05
CA GLU A 50 12.73 0.74 17.68
C GLU A 50 13.70 1.14 16.56
N TYR A 51 13.40 2.23 15.84
CA TYR A 51 14.18 2.74 14.72
C TYR A 51 15.05 3.92 15.17
N LYS A 52 16.34 3.90 14.86
CA LYS A 52 17.31 4.90 15.37
C LYS A 52 17.21 6.24 14.64
N ASN A 53 17.34 6.20 13.31
CA ASN A 53 17.36 7.38 12.45
C ASN A 53 16.20 7.26 11.47
N TYR A 54 15.06 7.89 11.79
CA TYR A 54 13.90 7.85 10.93
C TYR A 54 13.25 9.22 10.77
N ILE A 55 12.58 9.39 9.64
CA ILE A 55 11.69 10.51 9.36
C ILE A 55 10.32 9.95 8.97
N LEU A 56 9.26 10.66 9.34
CA LEU A 56 7.93 10.38 8.83
C LEU A 56 7.70 11.23 7.59
N VAL A 57 7.23 10.61 6.52
CA VAL A 57 6.88 11.30 5.28
C VAL A 57 5.48 10.92 4.83
N LYS A 58 4.81 11.87 4.20
CA LYS A 58 3.60 11.62 3.41
C LYS A 58 3.81 12.12 1.99
N GLU A 59 3.04 11.58 1.08
CA GLU A 59 3.07 12.00 -0.31
C GLU A 59 2.65 13.47 -0.46
N ASN A 60 3.25 14.14 -1.45
CA ASN A 60 2.92 15.49 -1.85
C ASN A 60 2.65 15.55 -3.34
N ILE A 61 1.38 15.80 -3.66
CA ILE A 61 0.86 15.78 -5.02
C ILE A 61 0.98 17.16 -5.67
N TYR A 62 1.09 18.21 -4.85
CA TYR A 62 0.76 19.56 -5.29
C TYR A 62 1.95 20.36 -5.82
N THR A 63 3.18 20.07 -5.40
CA THR A 63 4.28 21.05 -5.53
C THR A 63 5.51 20.56 -6.28
N GLY A 64 5.45 19.42 -6.98
CA GLY A 64 6.56 18.91 -7.79
C GLY A 64 7.73 18.32 -6.99
N ALA A 65 7.77 18.52 -5.67
CA ALA A 65 8.53 17.71 -4.72
C ALA A 65 7.59 16.62 -4.15
N PRO A 66 7.91 15.32 -4.28
CA PRO A 66 6.93 14.26 -4.03
C PRO A 66 6.64 13.96 -2.55
N TRP A 67 7.35 14.57 -1.60
CA TRP A 67 7.27 14.21 -0.18
C TRP A 67 7.19 15.40 0.77
N LEU A 68 6.34 15.28 1.79
CA LEU A 68 6.27 16.17 2.95
C LEU A 68 6.76 15.40 4.17
N LYS A 69 7.75 15.96 4.88
CA LYS A 69 8.15 15.44 6.19
C LYS A 69 7.11 15.87 7.24
N LEU A 70 6.81 14.96 8.14
CA LEU A 70 5.90 15.16 9.26
C LEU A 70 6.70 15.18 10.57
N GLY A 71 6.54 16.24 11.35
CA GLY A 71 7.17 16.35 12.66
C GLY A 71 8.62 16.82 12.61
N ASP A 72 9.25 16.85 13.78
CA ASP A 72 10.64 17.25 13.95
C ASP A 72 11.61 16.08 13.67
N ASP A 73 12.90 16.32 13.85
CA ASP A 73 13.96 15.30 13.67
C ASP A 73 13.87 14.12 14.65
N LYS A 74 12.91 14.14 15.58
CA LYS A 74 12.65 13.05 16.54
C LYS A 74 11.38 12.27 16.21
N GLY A 75 10.71 12.57 15.10
CA GLY A 75 9.69 11.71 14.51
C GLY A 75 8.32 11.73 15.19
N PHE A 76 8.02 12.73 16.04
CA PHE A 76 6.69 12.85 16.64
C PHE A 76 5.84 13.89 15.92
N TYR A 77 4.61 13.48 15.59
CA TYR A 77 3.58 14.23 14.87
C TYR A 77 3.35 15.64 15.42
N ASN A 78 4.16 16.60 14.97
CA ASN A 78 3.88 18.00 15.15
C ASN A 78 3.17 18.49 13.90
N LYS A 79 1.83 18.66 13.99
CA LYS A 79 1.00 19.19 12.90
C LYS A 79 1.44 20.58 12.42
N ASN A 80 2.26 21.27 13.20
CA ASN A 80 2.79 22.59 12.88
C ASN A 80 4.10 22.55 12.09
N ASN A 81 4.76 21.38 12.02
CA ASN A 81 6.03 21.20 11.31
C ASN A 81 5.82 20.23 10.15
N ILE A 82 5.26 20.75 9.05
CA ILE A 82 5.12 20.03 7.79
C ILE A 82 5.85 20.85 6.73
N TYR A 83 6.85 20.25 6.11
CA TYR A 83 7.64 20.91 5.08
C TYR A 83 8.12 19.92 4.01
N GLU A 84 8.42 20.46 2.84
CA GLU A 84 8.81 19.68 1.67
C GLU A 84 10.24 19.16 1.80
N VAL A 85 10.43 17.89 1.45
CA VAL A 85 11.73 17.23 1.51
C VAL A 85 12.00 16.45 0.23
N TRP A 86 13.28 16.29 -0.08
CA TRP A 86 13.74 15.46 -1.18
C TRP A 86 14.27 14.13 -0.66
N LEU A 87 13.73 13.03 -1.17
CA LEU A 87 14.18 11.68 -0.83
C LEU A 87 15.01 11.08 -1.96
N GLU A 88 16.18 10.56 -1.64
CA GLU A 88 17.00 9.73 -2.51
C GLU A 88 17.14 8.32 -1.96
N GLY A 89 17.51 7.36 -2.82
CA GLY A 89 17.68 5.97 -2.43
C GLY A 89 16.45 5.14 -2.78
N GLU A 90 15.90 4.41 -1.80
CA GLU A 90 14.73 3.56 -2.05
C GLU A 90 13.53 4.36 -2.56
N LYS A 91 12.89 3.83 -3.61
CA LYS A 91 11.65 4.38 -4.13
C LYS A 91 10.49 3.90 -3.28
N ILE A 92 9.80 4.83 -2.65
CA ILE A 92 8.55 4.59 -1.96
C ILE A 92 7.43 4.65 -3.01
N PRO A 93 6.69 3.57 -3.25
CA PRO A 93 5.61 3.57 -4.22
C PRO A 93 4.40 4.34 -3.69
N ILE A 94 3.70 4.99 -4.61
CA ILE A 94 2.41 5.61 -4.37
C ILE A 94 1.35 4.53 -4.59
N ILE A 95 0.63 4.17 -3.52
CA ILE A 95 -0.31 3.02 -3.51
C ILE A 95 -1.79 3.44 -3.40
N THR A 96 -2.05 4.75 -3.39
CA THR A 96 -3.38 5.36 -3.31
C THR A 96 -3.43 6.55 -4.26
N SER A 97 -4.60 6.86 -4.85
CA SER A 97 -4.77 8.11 -5.59
C SER A 97 -4.33 9.29 -4.71
N PRO A 98 -3.70 10.28 -5.32
CA PRO A 98 -3.51 11.61 -4.76
C PRO A 98 -4.66 12.18 -3.95
N THR A 99 -5.91 11.96 -4.37
CA THR A 99 -7.08 12.53 -3.67
C THR A 99 -7.35 11.88 -2.32
N GLU A 100 -6.78 10.71 -2.06
CA GLU A 100 -6.92 9.93 -0.82
C GLU A 100 -5.58 9.62 -0.14
N SER A 101 -4.45 10.09 -0.69
CA SER A 101 -3.10 9.74 -0.26
C SER A 101 -2.67 10.48 1.01
N ASP A 102 -3.22 10.01 2.12
CA ASP A 102 -2.79 10.35 3.48
C ASP A 102 -1.95 9.22 4.09
N ASN A 103 -1.42 8.31 3.26
CA ASN A 103 -0.53 7.27 3.74
C ASN A 103 0.75 7.90 4.27
N ILE A 104 1.16 7.42 5.44
CA ILE A 104 2.36 7.86 6.12
C ILE A 104 3.37 6.72 6.03
N TYR A 105 4.60 7.09 5.75
CA TYR A 105 5.73 6.17 5.68
C TYR A 105 6.78 6.58 6.70
N LEU A 106 7.24 5.63 7.49
CA LEU A 106 8.44 5.79 8.30
C LEU A 106 9.64 5.39 7.45
N CYS A 107 10.51 6.34 7.18
CA CYS A 107 11.71 6.12 6.38
C CYS A 107 12.92 6.08 7.29
N GLU A 108 13.64 4.97 7.28
CA GLU A 108 14.96 4.87 7.88
C GLU A 108 15.96 5.59 6.96
N VAL A 109 16.73 6.50 7.55
CA VAL A 109 17.65 7.38 6.81
C VAL A 109 19.05 7.26 7.37
N ASP A 110 20.06 7.28 6.48
CA ASP A 110 21.47 7.26 6.90
C ASP A 110 21.76 8.57 7.66
N GLU A 111 21.69 9.72 6.96
CA GLU A 111 21.95 11.08 7.49
C GLU A 111 21.29 12.14 6.57
N LYS A 112 21.17 13.40 7.03
CA LYS A 112 20.80 14.54 6.16
C LYS A 112 21.95 14.76 5.17
N VAL A 113 21.68 14.49 3.89
CA VAL A 113 22.70 14.47 2.82
C VAL A 113 23.05 15.89 2.34
N GLY A 114 22.18 16.85 2.63
CA GLY A 114 22.37 18.26 2.29
C GLY A 114 21.07 18.93 1.90
N GLU A 115 21.18 19.86 0.95
CA GLU A 115 20.05 20.57 0.34
C GLU A 115 20.07 20.40 -1.17
N VAL A 116 18.90 20.33 -1.80
CA VAL A 116 18.75 20.36 -3.26
C VAL A 116 17.96 21.58 -3.66
N ILE A 117 18.43 22.30 -4.69
CA ILE A 117 17.73 23.47 -5.23
C ILE A 117 16.98 23.05 -6.48
N ILE A 118 15.66 23.17 -6.46
CA ILE A 118 14.78 22.87 -7.59
C ILE A 118 13.85 24.08 -7.77
N TYR A 119 13.78 24.62 -8.99
CA TYR A 119 12.98 25.82 -9.30
C TYR A 119 13.21 27.00 -8.33
N ASN A 120 14.46 27.26 -7.94
CA ASN A 120 14.87 28.28 -6.96
C ASN A 120 14.35 28.06 -5.53
N MET A 121 13.83 26.88 -5.20
CA MET A 121 13.47 26.47 -3.84
C MET A 121 14.50 25.49 -3.30
N SER A 122 14.94 25.69 -2.05
CA SER A 122 15.86 24.77 -1.37
C SER A 122 15.07 23.75 -0.56
N TYR A 123 15.41 22.47 -0.73
CA TYR A 123 14.79 21.34 -0.06
C TYR A 123 15.80 20.57 0.76
N GLU A 124 15.43 20.22 1.99
CA GLU A 124 16.23 19.28 2.77
C GLU A 124 16.24 17.91 2.10
N LYS A 125 17.42 17.32 2.01
CA LYS A 125 17.65 16.07 1.30
C LYS A 125 18.02 14.95 2.26
N PHE A 126 17.29 13.84 2.17
CA PHE A 126 17.51 12.63 2.97
C PHE A 126 17.78 11.43 2.06
N LYS A 127 18.74 10.58 2.47
CA LYS A 127 18.99 9.28 1.83
C LYS A 127 18.24 8.20 2.60
N VAL A 128 17.21 7.65 1.97
CA VAL A 128 16.38 6.58 2.49
C VAL A 128 17.09 5.24 2.29
N ILE A 129 17.34 4.53 3.39
CA ILE A 129 17.89 3.18 3.42
C ILE A 129 16.76 2.17 3.29
N ASN A 130 15.67 2.40 4.01
CA ASN A 130 14.50 1.54 4.04
C ASN A 130 13.28 2.37 4.42
N TRP A 131 12.08 1.82 4.21
CA TRP A 131 10.83 2.49 4.54
C TRP A 131 9.78 1.50 5.02
N TYR A 132 8.79 1.98 5.75
CA TYR A 132 7.71 1.15 6.27
C TYR A 132 6.41 1.92 6.18
N PRO A 133 5.33 1.31 5.66
CA PRO A 133 4.02 1.93 5.74
C PRO A 133 3.58 1.99 7.21
N VAL A 134 2.94 3.08 7.61
CA VAL A 134 2.40 3.24 8.96
C VAL A 134 0.94 2.74 8.97
N TYR A 135 0.59 1.95 9.99
CA TYR A 135 -0.76 1.44 10.18
C TYR A 135 -1.71 2.56 10.64
N PRO A 136 -2.96 2.63 10.13
CA PRO A 136 -3.54 1.76 9.10
C PRO A 136 -3.16 2.20 7.68
N ILE A 137 -2.88 1.21 6.82
CA ILE A 137 -2.64 1.46 5.40
C ILE A 137 -3.96 1.81 4.72
N LYS A 138 -4.03 2.99 4.10
CA LYS A 138 -5.12 3.38 3.20
C LYS A 138 -4.82 2.82 1.81
N ARG A 139 -5.83 2.29 1.12
CA ARG A 139 -5.66 1.68 -0.20
C ARG A 139 -6.85 1.96 -1.09
N GLU A 140 -6.57 2.03 -2.38
CA GLU A 140 -7.63 1.86 -3.37
C GLU A 140 -8.00 0.39 -3.51
N THR A 141 -9.30 0.15 -3.65
CA THR A 141 -9.89 -1.19 -3.64
C THR A 141 -10.28 -1.61 -5.05
N VAL A 142 -9.32 -1.48 -5.98
CA VAL A 142 -9.56 -1.68 -7.42
C VAL A 142 -9.71 -3.17 -7.77
N ILE A 143 -8.86 -4.03 -7.20
CA ILE A 143 -8.81 -5.46 -7.56
C ILE A 143 -9.71 -6.30 -6.63
N LEU A 144 -9.73 -5.99 -5.33
CA LEU A 144 -10.57 -6.66 -4.35
C LEU A 144 -11.36 -5.65 -3.51
N PRO A 145 -12.53 -6.04 -2.97
CA PRO A 145 -13.21 -5.28 -1.92
C PRO A 145 -12.27 -4.95 -0.75
N GLY A 146 -12.35 -3.73 -0.21
CA GLY A 146 -11.43 -3.27 0.84
C GLY A 146 -11.33 -4.14 2.09
N TRP A 147 -12.42 -4.81 2.47
CA TRP A 147 -12.44 -5.71 3.63
C TRP A 147 -11.64 -7.01 3.42
N LEU A 148 -11.23 -7.32 2.18
CA LEU A 148 -10.34 -8.44 1.87
C LEU A 148 -8.86 -8.06 1.90
N TYR A 149 -8.54 -6.76 1.90
CA TYR A 149 -7.15 -6.31 1.98
C TYR A 149 -6.66 -6.34 3.44
N PRO A 150 -5.46 -6.90 3.67
CA PRO A 150 -4.87 -6.91 5.00
C PRO A 150 -4.44 -5.49 5.40
N ALA A 151 -5.00 -4.95 6.48
CA ALA A 151 -4.66 -3.60 6.96
C ALA A 151 -3.21 -3.46 7.48
N GLY A 152 -2.55 -4.59 7.80
CA GLY A 152 -1.25 -4.63 8.47
C GLY A 152 -0.03 -4.85 7.58
N PHE A 153 -0.20 -5.01 6.26
CA PHE A 153 0.94 -5.18 5.35
C PHE A 153 0.56 -4.91 3.89
N LEU A 154 1.47 -4.35 3.12
CA LEU A 154 1.38 -4.26 1.66
C LEU A 154 1.63 -5.62 1.03
N ASN A 155 0.90 -5.92 -0.04
CA ASN A 155 0.98 -7.16 -0.82
C ASN A 155 1.33 -6.85 -2.28
N LYS A 156 1.46 -7.89 -3.10
CA LYS A 156 1.87 -7.77 -4.50
C LYS A 156 1.02 -6.79 -5.32
N TYR A 157 -0.29 -6.76 -5.07
CA TYR A 157 -1.21 -5.88 -5.81
C TYR A 157 -0.96 -4.41 -5.54
N ASP A 158 -0.43 -4.05 -4.37
CA ASP A 158 -0.08 -2.68 -4.01
C ASP A 158 1.12 -2.15 -4.84
N PHE A 159 1.94 -3.03 -5.43
CA PHE A 159 3.12 -2.66 -6.23
C PHE A 159 2.92 -2.91 -7.73
N GLU A 160 2.04 -3.84 -8.10
CA GLU A 160 1.72 -4.14 -9.51
C GLU A 160 0.68 -3.18 -10.10
N ALA A 161 -0.13 -2.55 -9.26
CA ALA A 161 -1.02 -1.47 -9.65
C ALA A 161 -0.23 -0.17 -9.89
N GLY A 162 0.72 -0.22 -10.84
CA GLY A 162 1.01 0.93 -11.68
C GLY A 162 -0.21 1.17 -12.56
N ILE A 163 -1.33 1.60 -11.96
CA ILE A 163 -2.41 2.21 -12.73
C ILE A 163 -1.80 3.51 -13.25
N PRO A 164 -1.72 3.70 -14.58
CA PRO A 164 -1.19 4.94 -15.13
C PRO A 164 -2.14 6.05 -14.70
N TRP A 165 -1.69 6.89 -13.78
CA TRP A 165 -2.27 8.20 -13.52
C TRP A 165 -1.69 9.19 -14.52
#